data_AF-A0A9D8QIL3-F1
#
_entry.id   AF-A0A9D8QIL3-F1
#
_cell.length_a   1.000
_cell.length_b   1.000
_cell.length_c   1.000
_cell.angle_alpha   90.00
_cell.angle_beta   90.00
_cell.angle_gamma   90.00
#
_symmetry.space_group_name_H-M   'P 1'
#
loop_
_entity.id
_entity.type
_entity.pdbx_description
1 polymer ?
#
loop_
_entity_poly.entity_id
_entity_poly.type
_entity_poly.pdbx_seq_one_letter_code
_entity_poly.pdbx_strand_id
1 'polypeptide(L)'
;PDEFHERYPDSEEPGLRNNAYTNVMVAWLCGRAVELAEQLPARRREALRACMGLTDEEIDVWTDMSRRMFVPFHGDGIISQFEGYECLLELDWEAYRSRYGNIQRLDRILKAAGDDPARYQVTKQADTVLLFFLFLPDELGAIFERLGYPFQPDTLRKNLAYYDARTSHGSTLSFVVHAGVLAGVDLAASWQRYMTALESDISDVQGGTTAEGIHAGVMAGTVDVLQRFYLGERVRDGVLYLSPMAIDGLAGSSLTLRFRGSSLTITHSERRLRVAAREDGYAPAVKVGLGDAVHELRPGEHCVLEY
;
A
#
# COMPACT_ATOMS: atom_id res chain seq x y z
N PRO A 1 -7.65 -1.05 9.69
CA PRO A 1 -7.97 -1.89 8.51
C PRO A 1 -8.22 -3.35 8.88
N ASP A 2 -7.42 -3.86 9.80
CA ASP A 2 -7.60 -5.17 10.40
C ASP A 2 -8.96 -5.29 11.12
N GLU A 3 -9.61 -6.45 10.98
CA GLU A 3 -10.94 -6.74 11.56
C GLU A 3 -10.85 -7.71 12.74
N PHE A 4 -9.64 -8.16 13.10
CA PHE A 4 -9.46 -8.95 14.32
C PHE A 4 -9.46 -8.09 15.59
N HIS A 5 -9.22 -6.79 15.45
CA HIS A 5 -9.13 -5.84 16.55
C HIS A 5 -10.18 -4.75 16.40
N GLU A 6 -11.34 -4.94 17.04
CA GLU A 6 -12.41 -3.95 17.08
C GLU A 6 -12.53 -3.26 18.45
N ARG A 7 -11.86 -3.80 19.48
CA ARG A 7 -11.82 -3.33 20.87
C ARG A 7 -10.58 -3.89 21.58
N TYR A 8 -10.23 -3.31 22.73
CA TYR A 8 -9.19 -3.88 23.60
C TYR A 8 -9.65 -5.21 24.23
N PRO A 9 -8.70 -6.11 24.58
CA PRO A 9 -9.02 -7.29 25.38
C PRO A 9 -9.78 -6.90 26.65
N ASP A 10 -10.81 -7.67 26.99
CA ASP A 10 -11.63 -7.50 28.18
C ASP A 10 -12.36 -6.15 28.31
N SER A 11 -12.36 -5.32 27.25
CA SER A 11 -13.14 -4.08 27.17
C SER A 11 -14.55 -4.34 26.66
N GLU A 12 -15.55 -3.81 27.36
CA GLU A 12 -16.94 -3.77 26.88
C GLU A 12 -17.18 -2.60 25.90
N GLU A 13 -16.31 -1.58 25.92
CA GLU A 13 -16.40 -0.46 24.98
C GLU A 13 -15.73 -0.79 23.65
N PRO A 14 -16.38 -0.51 22.51
CA PRO A 14 -15.79 -0.69 21.20
C PRO A 14 -14.74 0.39 20.89
N GLY A 15 -13.84 0.07 19.98
CA GLY A 15 -12.84 0.99 19.45
C GLY A 15 -11.45 0.79 20.06
N LEU A 16 -10.47 1.28 19.32
CA LEU A 16 -9.06 1.28 19.68
C LEU A 16 -8.54 2.71 19.64
N ARG A 17 -7.53 3.00 20.43
CA ARG A 17 -6.86 4.29 20.39
C ARG A 17 -5.66 4.22 19.45
N ASN A 18 -5.49 5.29 18.67
CA ASN A 18 -4.27 5.57 17.94
C ASN A 18 -3.79 4.43 17.03
N ASN A 19 -4.68 3.89 16.21
CA ASN A 19 -4.26 2.98 15.13
C ASN A 19 -3.28 3.73 14.21
N ALA A 20 -2.07 3.17 14.04
CA ALA A 20 -0.98 3.86 13.35
C ALA A 20 -1.33 4.18 11.90
N TYR A 21 -1.95 3.24 11.18
CA TYR A 21 -2.44 3.48 9.83
C TYR A 21 -3.37 4.69 9.78
N THR A 22 -4.42 4.70 10.62
CA THR A 22 -5.40 5.79 10.69
C THR A 22 -4.73 7.12 11.00
N ASN A 23 -3.89 7.17 12.03
CA ASN A 23 -3.28 8.42 12.46
C ASN A 23 -2.30 9.00 11.42
N VAL A 24 -1.48 8.15 10.79
CA VAL A 24 -0.56 8.57 9.71
C VAL A 24 -1.34 9.04 8.47
N MET A 25 -2.40 8.33 8.08
CA MET A 25 -3.24 8.74 6.94
C MET A 25 -3.96 10.06 7.19
N VAL A 26 -4.47 10.29 8.41
CA VAL A 26 -5.08 11.57 8.80
C VAL A 26 -4.05 12.70 8.78
N ALA A 27 -2.86 12.48 9.34
CA ALA A 27 -1.79 13.47 9.30
C ALA A 27 -1.34 13.80 7.87
N TRP A 28 -1.28 12.80 7.00
CA TRP A 28 -1.01 12.99 5.57
C TRP A 28 -2.12 13.79 4.89
N LEU A 29 -3.38 13.42 5.08
CA LEU A 29 -4.55 14.07 4.49
C LEU A 29 -4.63 15.55 4.89
N CYS A 30 -4.53 15.84 6.18
CA CYS A 30 -4.58 17.21 6.70
C CYS A 30 -3.44 18.06 6.15
N GLY A 31 -2.21 17.52 6.13
CA GLY A 31 -1.07 18.23 5.54
C GLY A 31 -1.24 18.51 4.05
N ARG A 32 -1.75 17.52 3.30
CA ARG A 32 -1.99 17.66 1.87
C ARG A 32 -3.13 18.64 1.56
N ALA A 33 -4.17 18.70 2.38
CA ALA A 33 -5.27 19.66 2.21
C ALA A 33 -4.76 21.11 2.32
N VAL A 34 -3.91 21.40 3.32
CA VAL A 34 -3.30 22.73 3.50
C VAL A 34 -2.37 23.05 2.32
N GLU A 35 -1.48 22.13 1.96
CA GLU A 35 -0.54 22.29 0.83
C GLU A 35 -1.28 22.61 -0.48
N LEU A 36 -2.35 21.85 -0.79
CA LEU A 36 -3.14 22.07 -2.00
C LEU A 36 -3.86 23.42 -1.99
N ALA A 37 -4.40 23.83 -0.84
CA ALA A 37 -5.04 25.13 -0.71
C ALA A 37 -4.05 26.26 -0.98
N GLU A 38 -2.80 26.15 -0.52
CA GLU A 38 -1.74 27.13 -0.73
C GLU A 38 -1.26 27.22 -2.19
N GLN A 39 -1.30 26.10 -2.93
CA GLN A 39 -0.94 26.06 -4.35
C GLN A 39 -2.01 26.70 -5.27
N LEU A 40 -3.23 26.90 -4.79
CA LEU A 40 -4.29 27.53 -5.59
C LEU A 40 -4.04 29.04 -5.78
N PRO A 41 -4.34 29.60 -6.97
CA PRO A 41 -4.36 31.04 -7.15
C PRO A 41 -5.28 31.71 -6.11
N ALA A 42 -4.87 32.85 -5.55
CA ALA A 42 -5.55 33.52 -4.42
C ALA A 42 -7.08 33.62 -4.61
N ARG A 43 -7.55 34.08 -5.79
CA ARG A 43 -8.97 34.19 -6.11
C ARG A 43 -9.71 32.84 -6.07
N ARG A 44 -9.08 31.75 -6.53
CA ARG A 44 -9.68 30.41 -6.48
C ARG A 44 -9.71 29.87 -5.06
N ARG A 45 -8.65 30.13 -4.28
CA ARG A 45 -8.59 29.78 -2.86
C ARG A 45 -9.70 30.47 -2.06
N GLU A 46 -9.86 31.78 -2.23
CA GLU A 46 -10.94 32.55 -1.60
C GLU A 46 -12.33 32.04 -1.98
N ALA A 47 -12.57 31.78 -3.27
CA ALA A 47 -13.84 31.25 -3.74
C ALA A 47 -14.14 29.85 -3.17
N LEU A 48 -13.13 28.96 -3.10
CA LEU A 48 -13.26 27.64 -2.49
C LEU A 48 -13.59 27.76 -1.00
N ARG A 49 -12.87 28.61 -0.27
CA ARG A 49 -13.13 28.85 1.15
C ARG A 49 -14.54 29.36 1.40
N ALA A 50 -15.01 30.33 0.61
CA ALA A 50 -16.37 30.84 0.72
C ALA A 50 -17.42 29.77 0.37
N CYS A 51 -17.18 28.94 -0.65
CA CYS A 51 -18.11 27.89 -1.06
C CYS A 51 -18.26 26.78 -0.01
N MET A 52 -17.17 26.43 0.68
CA MET A 52 -17.14 25.36 1.68
C MET A 52 -17.33 25.87 3.11
N GLY A 53 -17.28 27.19 3.34
CA GLY A 53 -17.33 27.78 4.67
C GLY A 53 -16.04 27.56 5.48
N LEU A 54 -14.88 27.39 4.82
CA LEU A 54 -13.63 27.04 5.49
C LEU A 54 -13.05 28.21 6.28
N THR A 55 -12.98 28.02 7.60
CA THR A 55 -12.43 28.98 8.56
C THR A 55 -10.91 28.87 8.67
N ASP A 56 -10.25 29.91 9.23
CA ASP A 56 -8.81 29.83 9.50
C ASP A 56 -8.54 28.84 10.65
N GLU A 57 -9.46 28.76 11.62
CA GLU A 57 -9.38 27.85 12.76
C GLU A 57 -9.37 26.37 12.33
N GLU A 58 -10.19 25.98 11.36
CA GLU A 58 -10.16 24.61 10.81
C GLU A 58 -8.84 24.29 10.12
N ILE A 59 -8.28 25.25 9.37
CA ILE A 59 -6.99 25.10 8.69
C ILE A 59 -5.86 24.97 9.72
N ASP A 60 -5.92 25.73 10.80
CA ASP A 60 -4.96 25.64 11.91
C ASP A 60 -5.05 24.28 12.60
N VAL A 61 -6.25 23.77 12.84
CA VAL A 61 -6.46 22.41 13.39
C VAL A 61 -5.87 21.35 12.46
N TRP A 62 -6.11 21.42 11.15
CA TRP A 62 -5.52 20.48 10.20
C TRP A 62 -3.99 20.58 10.17
N THR A 63 -3.45 21.78 10.29
CA THR A 63 -2.01 22.01 10.38
C THR A 63 -1.43 21.34 11.63
N ASP A 64 -2.10 21.48 12.78
CA ASP A 64 -1.69 20.83 14.04
C ASP A 64 -1.77 19.30 13.92
N MET A 65 -2.89 18.76 13.43
CA MET A 65 -3.06 17.33 13.17
C MET A 65 -1.98 16.79 12.22
N SER A 66 -1.60 17.54 11.19
CA SER A 66 -0.56 17.09 10.25
C SER A 66 0.84 16.93 10.87
N ARG A 67 1.06 17.48 12.08
CA ARG A 67 2.35 17.56 12.77
C ARG A 67 2.38 16.89 14.15
N ARG A 68 1.21 16.64 14.76
CA ARG A 68 1.13 16.22 16.17
C ARG A 68 0.30 14.96 16.42
N MET A 69 -0.20 14.30 15.38
CA MET A 69 -0.88 13.02 15.55
C MET A 69 0.07 12.00 16.19
N PHE A 70 -0.42 11.32 17.23
CA PHE A 70 0.35 10.31 17.92
C PHE A 70 0.52 9.06 17.06
N VAL A 71 1.71 8.47 17.02
CA VAL A 71 1.97 7.19 16.35
C VAL A 71 2.64 6.27 17.36
N PRO A 72 2.02 5.14 17.74
CA PRO A 72 2.60 4.23 18.73
C PRO A 72 3.74 3.41 18.13
N PHE A 73 4.78 3.16 18.94
CA PHE A 73 5.92 2.31 18.61
C PHE A 73 6.24 1.38 19.78
N HIS A 74 6.82 0.21 19.48
CA HIS A 74 7.31 -0.74 20.48
C HIS A 74 8.58 -1.45 20.01
N GLY A 75 9.28 -2.07 20.95
CA GLY A 75 10.50 -2.84 20.68
C GLY A 75 11.58 -2.02 19.96
N ASP A 76 12.20 -2.63 18.94
CA ASP A 76 13.26 -2.02 18.13
C ASP A 76 12.71 -1.21 16.95
N GLY A 77 11.84 -0.24 17.24
CA GLY A 77 11.27 0.66 16.23
C GLY A 77 10.16 0.06 15.36
N ILE A 78 9.45 -0.95 15.87
CA ILE A 78 8.23 -1.44 15.25
C ILE A 78 7.13 -0.40 15.47
N ILE A 79 6.47 0.03 14.40
CA ILE A 79 5.28 0.88 14.48
C ILE A 79 4.16 -0.02 15.02
N SER A 80 3.66 0.23 16.23
CA SER A 80 2.56 -0.56 16.80
C SER A 80 1.30 -0.37 15.95
N GLN A 81 0.53 -1.43 15.71
CA GLN A 81 -0.70 -1.31 14.93
C GLN A 81 -1.70 -0.35 15.59
N PHE A 82 -1.77 -0.36 16.92
CA PHE A 82 -2.48 0.59 17.75
C PHE A 82 -1.82 0.69 19.13
N GLU A 83 -2.23 1.64 19.95
CA GLU A 83 -1.67 1.86 21.28
C GLU A 83 -1.94 0.65 22.19
N GLY A 84 -0.91 0.01 22.73
CA GLY A 84 -1.05 -1.18 23.57
C GLY A 84 -1.12 -2.51 22.80
N TYR A 85 -0.93 -2.51 21.48
CA TYR A 85 -0.86 -3.74 20.68
C TYR A 85 0.25 -4.69 21.18
N GLU A 86 1.38 -4.14 21.62
CA GLU A 86 2.52 -4.90 22.17
C GLU A 86 2.21 -5.63 23.47
N CYS A 87 1.13 -5.26 24.17
CA CYS A 87 0.68 -5.89 25.40
C CYS A 87 -0.19 -7.14 25.13
N LEU A 88 -0.59 -7.38 23.89
CA LEU A 88 -1.34 -8.57 23.51
C LEU A 88 -0.47 -9.82 23.55
N LEU A 89 -1.11 -10.98 23.66
CA LEU A 89 -0.45 -12.27 23.72
C LEU A 89 0.17 -12.65 22.36
N GLU A 90 1.23 -13.44 22.38
CA GLU A 90 1.73 -14.06 21.15
C GLU A 90 0.97 -15.36 20.86
N LEU A 91 0.65 -15.57 19.59
CA LEU A 91 0.06 -16.83 19.13
C LEU A 91 1.17 -17.84 18.85
N ASP A 92 0.96 -19.11 19.21
CA ASP A 92 1.81 -20.20 18.74
C ASP A 92 1.53 -20.51 17.25
N TRP A 93 2.13 -19.69 16.37
CA TRP A 93 1.94 -19.77 14.93
C TRP A 93 2.32 -21.13 14.34
N GLU A 94 3.39 -21.75 14.85
CA GLU A 94 3.86 -23.05 14.35
C GLU A 94 2.86 -24.14 14.70
N ALA A 95 2.38 -24.20 15.94
CA ALA A 95 1.37 -25.16 16.35
C ALA A 95 0.07 -25.00 15.56
N TYR A 96 -0.40 -23.76 15.34
CA TYR A 96 -1.62 -23.52 14.58
C TYR A 96 -1.47 -23.88 13.10
N ARG A 97 -0.35 -23.50 12.46
CA ARG A 97 -0.07 -23.87 11.06
C ARG A 97 0.05 -25.38 10.90
N SER A 98 0.73 -26.07 11.82
CA SER A 98 0.87 -27.53 11.78
C SER A 98 -0.46 -28.25 12.02
N ARG A 99 -1.32 -27.73 12.90
CA ARG A 99 -2.60 -28.39 13.25
C ARG A 99 -3.68 -28.18 12.20
N TYR A 100 -3.79 -26.97 11.64
CA TYR A 100 -4.91 -26.59 10.78
C TYR A 100 -4.53 -26.48 9.30
N GLY A 101 -3.24 -26.31 8.98
CA GLY A 101 -2.74 -26.06 7.62
C GLY A 101 -3.15 -24.67 7.10
N ASN A 102 -4.45 -24.47 6.84
CA ASN A 102 -5.01 -23.18 6.45
C ASN A 102 -5.52 -22.42 7.67
N ILE A 103 -4.88 -21.29 7.98
CA ILE A 103 -5.22 -20.42 9.10
C ILE A 103 -5.87 -19.10 8.67
N GLN A 104 -6.27 -18.93 7.41
CA GLN A 104 -6.90 -17.69 6.93
C GLN A 104 -8.15 -17.34 7.75
N ARG A 105 -8.91 -18.37 8.18
CA ARG A 105 -10.06 -18.22 9.09
C ARG A 105 -9.68 -18.38 10.57
N LEU A 106 -8.59 -17.73 10.97
CA LEU A 106 -8.10 -17.75 12.36
C LEU A 106 -9.19 -17.29 13.35
N ASP A 107 -10.05 -16.36 12.94
CA ASP A 107 -11.24 -15.94 13.67
C ASP A 107 -12.14 -17.12 14.06
N ARG A 108 -12.45 -18.00 13.11
CA ARG A 108 -13.30 -19.18 13.35
C ARG A 108 -12.57 -20.22 14.19
N ILE A 109 -11.27 -20.41 13.94
CA ILE A 109 -10.46 -21.39 14.67
C ILE A 109 -10.39 -21.02 16.16
N LEU A 110 -10.08 -19.77 16.48
CA LEU A 110 -10.00 -19.30 17.87
C LEU A 110 -11.37 -19.32 18.55
N LYS A 111 -12.42 -18.81 17.87
CA LYS A 111 -13.79 -18.83 18.42
C LYS A 111 -14.29 -20.24 18.72
N ALA A 112 -13.96 -21.22 17.86
CA ALA A 112 -14.33 -22.63 18.09
C ALA A 112 -13.61 -23.24 19.32
N ALA A 113 -12.48 -22.67 19.73
CA ALA A 113 -11.77 -23.03 20.96
C ALA A 113 -12.20 -22.19 22.19
N GLY A 114 -13.22 -21.33 22.04
CA GLY A 114 -13.65 -20.42 23.10
C GLY A 114 -12.71 -19.23 23.33
N ASP A 115 -11.94 -18.86 22.31
CA ASP A 115 -10.95 -17.79 22.37
C ASP A 115 -11.23 -16.67 21.34
N ASP A 116 -10.53 -15.54 21.46
CA ASP A 116 -10.74 -14.34 20.64
C ASP A 116 -9.41 -13.85 20.03
N PRO A 117 -9.34 -13.65 18.68
CA PRO A 117 -8.15 -13.07 18.06
C PRO A 117 -7.74 -11.72 18.63
N ALA A 118 -8.66 -10.91 19.16
CA ALA A 118 -8.36 -9.59 19.73
C ALA A 118 -7.40 -9.64 20.94
N ARG A 119 -7.21 -10.83 21.54
CA ARG A 119 -6.28 -11.06 22.65
C ARG A 119 -4.83 -11.23 22.22
N TYR A 120 -4.58 -11.42 20.92
CA TYR A 120 -3.29 -11.81 20.38
C TYR A 120 -2.74 -10.79 19.38
N GLN A 121 -1.43 -10.77 19.22
CA GLN A 121 -0.72 -10.02 18.18
C GLN A 121 -0.86 -10.71 16.82
N VAL A 122 -2.11 -10.81 16.34
CA VAL A 122 -2.48 -11.44 15.07
C VAL A 122 -3.10 -10.40 14.15
N THR A 123 -2.96 -10.51 12.85
CA THR A 123 -3.67 -9.63 11.91
C THR A 123 -4.39 -10.46 10.86
N LYS A 124 -5.61 -10.06 10.53
CA LYS A 124 -6.37 -10.66 9.42
C LYS A 124 -5.73 -10.28 8.10
N GLN A 125 -5.33 -9.02 7.98
CA GLN A 125 -4.80 -8.41 6.77
C GLN A 125 -3.82 -7.28 7.09
N ALA A 126 -3.15 -6.77 6.05
CA ALA A 126 -2.25 -5.65 6.20
C ALA A 126 -2.95 -4.42 6.82
N ASP A 127 -2.39 -3.93 7.93
CA ASP A 127 -2.80 -2.69 8.61
C ASP A 127 -1.63 -1.70 8.64
N THR A 128 -0.66 -1.87 9.56
CA THR A 128 0.58 -1.09 9.55
C THR A 128 1.35 -1.27 8.24
N VAL A 129 1.40 -2.50 7.70
CA VAL A 129 2.07 -2.81 6.43
C VAL A 129 1.48 -2.02 5.26
N LEU A 130 0.19 -1.64 5.34
CA LEU A 130 -0.49 -0.88 4.30
C LEU A 130 0.13 0.50 4.08
N LEU A 131 0.74 1.11 5.11
CA LEU A 131 1.46 2.38 4.95
C LEU A 131 2.60 2.27 3.92
N PHE A 132 3.34 1.16 3.93
CA PHE A 132 4.44 0.92 2.99
C PHE A 132 3.96 0.54 1.57
N PHE A 133 2.70 0.16 1.44
CA PHE A 133 2.08 -0.11 0.13
C PHE A 133 1.54 1.16 -0.52
N LEU A 134 1.06 2.10 0.29
CA LEU A 134 0.48 3.35 -0.17
C LEU A 134 1.54 4.41 -0.49
N PHE A 135 2.64 4.45 0.27
CA PHE A 135 3.65 5.48 0.15
C PHE A 135 4.99 4.92 -0.26
N LEU A 136 5.74 5.70 -1.04
CA LEU A 136 7.16 5.45 -1.24
C LEU A 136 7.93 5.69 0.08
N PRO A 137 9.10 5.03 0.27
CA PRO A 137 9.88 5.20 1.49
C PRO A 137 10.18 6.66 1.84
N ASP A 138 10.52 7.49 0.85
CA ASP A 138 10.82 8.91 1.06
C ASP A 138 9.57 9.73 1.43
N GLU A 139 8.42 9.40 0.84
CA GLU A 139 7.15 10.06 1.15
C GLU A 139 6.71 9.72 2.58
N LEU A 140 6.81 8.44 2.94
CA LEU A 140 6.49 7.99 4.29
C LEU A 140 7.45 8.60 5.30
N GLY A 141 8.76 8.59 5.00
CA GLY A 141 9.78 9.25 5.81
C GLY A 141 9.47 10.72 6.07
N ALA A 142 9.08 11.48 5.04
CA ALA A 142 8.69 12.88 5.19
C ALA A 142 7.44 13.07 6.08
N ILE A 143 6.47 12.13 6.04
CA ILE A 143 5.31 12.18 6.95
C ILE A 143 5.76 11.94 8.39
N PHE A 144 6.58 10.93 8.66
CA PHE A 144 7.08 10.62 9.99
C PHE A 144 7.98 11.74 10.55
N GLU A 145 8.87 12.30 9.72
CA GLU A 145 9.70 13.45 10.09
C GLU A 145 8.84 14.66 10.46
N ARG A 146 7.80 14.96 9.67
CA ARG A 146 6.86 16.05 9.97
C ARG A 146 6.11 15.84 11.28
N LEU A 147 5.79 14.59 11.61
CA LEU A 147 5.17 14.18 12.87
C LEU A 147 6.16 14.16 14.06
N GLY A 148 7.46 14.33 13.81
CA GLY A 148 8.50 14.33 14.83
C GLY A 148 9.00 12.93 15.23
N TYR A 149 8.77 11.91 14.41
CA TYR A 149 9.23 10.55 14.65
C TYR A 149 10.41 10.17 13.75
N PRO A 150 11.37 9.37 14.25
CA PRO A 150 12.44 8.86 13.42
C PRO A 150 11.91 7.84 12.40
N PHE A 151 12.40 7.91 11.17
CA PHE A 151 12.13 6.92 10.13
C PHE A 151 13.47 6.45 9.55
N GLN A 152 13.85 5.22 9.89
CA GLN A 152 15.17 4.68 9.55
C GLN A 152 15.11 3.89 8.23
N PRO A 153 16.22 3.75 7.51
CA PRO A 153 16.26 2.99 6.25
C PRO A 153 15.79 1.53 6.38
N ASP A 154 15.93 0.93 7.57
CA ASP A 154 15.51 -0.44 7.87
C ASP A 154 14.08 -0.56 8.43
N THR A 155 13.38 0.56 8.66
CA THR A 155 12.01 0.58 9.23
C THR A 155 11.05 -0.30 8.43
N LEU A 156 11.10 -0.24 7.09
CA LEU A 156 10.30 -1.11 6.22
C LEU A 156 10.59 -2.58 6.49
N ARG A 157 11.86 -3.00 6.46
CA ARG A 157 12.25 -4.41 6.59
C ARG A 157 11.84 -4.97 7.96
N LYS A 158 12.06 -4.20 9.03
CA LYS A 158 11.69 -4.59 10.40
C LYS A 158 10.19 -4.77 10.56
N ASN A 159 9.40 -3.77 10.15
CA ASN A 159 7.94 -3.84 10.26
C ASN A 159 7.35 -4.92 9.36
N LEU A 160 7.86 -5.07 8.13
CA LEU A 160 7.41 -6.12 7.22
C LEU A 160 7.67 -7.51 7.81
N ALA A 161 8.89 -7.79 8.28
CA ALA A 161 9.20 -9.09 8.90
C ALA A 161 8.33 -9.36 10.15
N TYR A 162 8.10 -8.32 10.96
CA TYR A 162 7.29 -8.43 12.17
C TYR A 162 5.83 -8.82 11.89
N TYR A 163 5.18 -8.09 10.99
CA TYR A 163 3.78 -8.26 10.67
C TYR A 163 3.53 -9.44 9.72
N ASP A 164 4.44 -9.73 8.79
CA ASP A 164 4.33 -10.89 7.90
C ASP A 164 4.34 -12.21 8.67
N ALA A 165 5.14 -12.29 9.74
CA ALA A 165 5.10 -13.43 10.66
C ALA A 165 3.76 -13.56 11.42
N ARG A 166 3.05 -12.44 11.61
CA ARG A 166 1.83 -12.31 12.43
C ARG A 166 0.53 -12.16 11.64
N THR A 167 0.57 -12.29 10.32
CA THR A 167 -0.60 -12.14 9.46
C THR A 167 -1.18 -13.50 9.06
N SER A 168 -2.47 -13.71 9.30
CA SER A 168 -3.16 -14.94 8.90
C SER A 168 -3.59 -14.96 7.43
N HIS A 169 -3.62 -13.78 6.79
CA HIS A 169 -4.14 -13.55 5.45
C HIS A 169 -5.60 -13.98 5.28
N GLY A 170 -6.43 -13.71 6.29
CA GLY A 170 -7.88 -13.95 6.26
C GLY A 170 -8.67 -13.11 5.25
N SER A 171 -8.00 -12.19 4.56
CA SER A 171 -8.52 -11.44 3.43
C SER A 171 -7.55 -11.56 2.27
N THR A 172 -8.06 -11.80 1.07
CA THR A 172 -7.28 -11.88 -0.17
C THR A 172 -6.58 -10.57 -0.52
N LEU A 173 -7.11 -9.41 -0.09
CA LEU A 173 -6.41 -8.12 -0.22
C LEU A 173 -5.08 -8.10 0.56
N SER A 174 -4.95 -8.90 1.62
CA SER A 174 -3.70 -9.02 2.36
C SER A 174 -2.56 -9.51 1.46
N PHE A 175 -2.83 -10.48 0.57
CA PHE A 175 -1.83 -10.99 -0.36
C PHE A 175 -1.40 -9.93 -1.37
N VAL A 176 -2.31 -9.09 -1.88
CA VAL A 176 -1.99 -7.96 -2.76
C VAL A 176 -1.02 -7.00 -2.08
N VAL A 177 -1.35 -6.58 -0.85
CA VAL A 177 -0.56 -5.60 -0.12
C VAL A 177 0.84 -6.15 0.20
N HIS A 178 0.91 -7.37 0.75
CA HIS A 178 2.20 -7.99 1.05
C HIS A 178 3.01 -8.27 -0.23
N ALA A 179 2.39 -8.68 -1.34
CA ALA A 179 3.09 -8.87 -2.61
C ALA A 179 3.77 -7.58 -3.07
N GLY A 180 3.05 -6.45 -3.08
CA GLY A 180 3.63 -5.16 -3.46
C GLY A 180 4.81 -4.77 -2.55
N VAL A 181 4.61 -4.80 -1.23
CA VAL A 181 5.64 -4.37 -0.28
C VAL A 181 6.87 -5.28 -0.30
N LEU A 182 6.68 -6.60 -0.46
CA LEU A 182 7.79 -7.57 -0.54
C LEU A 182 8.60 -7.44 -1.82
N ALA A 183 8.08 -6.84 -2.90
CA ALA A 183 8.77 -6.77 -4.18
C ALA A 183 10.18 -6.15 -4.07
N GLY A 184 10.35 -5.14 -3.19
CA GLY A 184 11.65 -4.50 -2.91
C GLY A 184 12.50 -5.18 -1.82
N VAL A 185 12.02 -6.26 -1.21
CA VAL A 185 12.65 -6.89 -0.03
C VAL A 185 12.97 -8.37 -0.28
N ASP A 186 11.98 -9.13 -0.74
CA ASP A 186 12.05 -10.54 -1.09
C ASP A 186 11.12 -10.80 -2.29
N LEU A 187 11.70 -10.75 -3.49
CA LEU A 187 10.95 -10.84 -4.74
C LEU A 187 10.30 -12.21 -4.95
N ALA A 188 10.91 -13.28 -4.41
CA ALA A 188 10.33 -14.62 -4.52
C ALA A 188 9.08 -14.75 -3.64
N ALA A 189 9.16 -14.28 -2.40
CA ALA A 189 8.02 -14.23 -1.49
C ALA A 189 6.91 -13.28 -1.96
N SER A 190 7.29 -12.18 -2.64
CA SER A 190 6.37 -11.27 -3.33
C SER A 190 5.60 -11.98 -4.44
N TRP A 191 6.31 -12.68 -5.34
CA TRP A 191 5.72 -13.41 -6.46
C TRP A 191 4.75 -14.50 -6.00
N GLN A 192 5.10 -15.26 -4.97
CA GLN A 192 4.22 -16.30 -4.40
C GLN A 192 2.88 -15.71 -3.91
N ARG A 193 2.92 -14.57 -3.20
CA ARG A 193 1.71 -13.89 -2.72
C ARG A 193 0.90 -13.28 -3.85
N TYR A 194 1.58 -12.70 -4.85
CA TYR A 194 0.93 -12.19 -6.04
C TYR A 194 0.16 -13.30 -6.78
N MET A 195 0.78 -14.47 -6.99
CA MET A 195 0.11 -15.60 -7.63
C MET A 195 -1.08 -16.09 -6.80
N THR A 196 -0.94 -16.14 -5.46
CA THR A 196 -2.06 -16.49 -4.57
C THR A 196 -3.22 -15.50 -4.69
N ALA A 197 -2.95 -14.20 -4.80
CA ALA A 197 -3.97 -13.18 -5.02
C ALA A 197 -4.58 -13.29 -6.43
N LEU A 198 -3.79 -13.56 -7.45
CA LEU A 198 -4.23 -13.70 -8.85
C LEU A 198 -5.15 -14.90 -9.05
N GLU A 199 -4.85 -16.01 -8.37
CA GLU A 199 -5.61 -17.26 -8.47
C GLU A 199 -6.82 -17.31 -7.51
N SER A 200 -7.04 -16.28 -6.68
CA SER A 200 -7.97 -16.35 -5.55
C SER A 200 -9.39 -16.78 -5.94
N ASP A 201 -9.94 -16.15 -6.98
CA ASP A 201 -11.32 -16.37 -7.44
C ASP A 201 -11.40 -17.54 -8.42
N ILE A 202 -10.33 -17.81 -9.15
CA ILE A 202 -10.30 -18.91 -10.13
C ILE A 202 -10.25 -20.26 -9.40
N SER A 203 -9.49 -20.33 -8.31
CA SER A 203 -9.22 -21.56 -7.55
C SER A 203 -9.99 -21.63 -6.22
N ASP A 204 -10.84 -20.65 -5.93
CA ASP A 204 -11.59 -20.49 -4.67
C ASP A 204 -10.71 -20.67 -3.43
N VAL A 205 -9.59 -19.93 -3.37
CA VAL A 205 -8.52 -20.13 -2.37
C VAL A 205 -9.00 -19.94 -0.92
N GLN A 206 -10.07 -19.16 -0.71
CA GLN A 206 -10.69 -18.95 0.61
C GLN A 206 -11.73 -20.03 0.99
N GLY A 207 -12.15 -20.87 0.04
CA GLY A 207 -13.08 -21.96 0.26
C GLY A 207 -14.51 -21.49 0.57
N GLY A 208 -15.15 -20.82 -0.40
CA GLY A 208 -16.61 -20.60 -0.41
C GLY A 208 -17.07 -19.16 -0.58
N THR A 209 -16.20 -18.15 -0.50
CA THR A 209 -16.61 -16.74 -0.68
C THR A 209 -16.75 -16.36 -2.15
N THR A 210 -16.08 -17.06 -3.07
CA THR A 210 -16.19 -16.79 -4.51
C THR A 210 -17.62 -16.98 -5.03
N ALA A 211 -18.38 -17.92 -4.45
CA ALA A 211 -19.78 -18.14 -4.80
C ALA A 211 -20.69 -16.96 -4.40
N GLU A 212 -20.26 -16.13 -3.44
CA GLU A 212 -20.97 -14.94 -2.98
C GLU A 212 -20.68 -13.72 -3.89
N GLY A 213 -19.57 -13.74 -4.64
CA GLY A 213 -19.20 -12.74 -5.62
C GLY A 213 -17.69 -12.73 -5.93
N ILE A 214 -17.32 -12.11 -7.06
CA ILE A 214 -15.91 -11.89 -7.39
C ILE A 214 -15.28 -10.83 -6.49
N HIS A 215 -14.00 -11.00 -6.16
CA HIS A 215 -13.25 -10.07 -5.32
C HIS A 215 -12.63 -8.98 -6.20
N ALA A 216 -13.46 -8.04 -6.67
CA ALA A 216 -13.04 -6.98 -7.59
C ALA A 216 -11.84 -6.14 -7.09
N GLY A 217 -11.74 -5.91 -5.77
CA GLY A 217 -10.59 -5.23 -5.17
C GLY A 217 -9.28 -6.01 -5.33
N VAL A 218 -9.33 -7.33 -5.27
CA VAL A 218 -8.16 -8.20 -5.50
C VAL A 218 -7.78 -8.19 -6.98
N MET A 219 -8.77 -8.31 -7.87
CA MET A 219 -8.55 -8.24 -9.33
C MET A 219 -7.90 -6.92 -9.75
N ALA A 220 -8.36 -5.79 -9.22
CA ALA A 220 -7.72 -4.49 -9.48
C ALA A 220 -6.33 -4.42 -8.83
N GLY A 221 -6.21 -4.95 -7.61
CA GLY A 221 -4.95 -4.98 -6.86
C GLY A 221 -3.84 -5.77 -7.53
N THR A 222 -4.13 -6.86 -8.23
CA THR A 222 -3.10 -7.63 -8.95
C THR A 222 -2.57 -6.86 -10.15
N VAL A 223 -3.41 -6.16 -10.91
CA VAL A 223 -2.96 -5.25 -11.98
C VAL A 223 -2.09 -4.13 -11.41
N ASP A 224 -2.50 -3.58 -10.27
CA ASP A 224 -1.77 -2.52 -9.58
C ASP A 224 -0.38 -2.98 -9.08
N VAL A 225 -0.26 -4.20 -8.54
CA VAL A 225 1.04 -4.77 -8.14
C VAL A 225 1.97 -4.91 -9.35
N LEU A 226 1.47 -5.43 -10.47
CA LEU A 226 2.22 -5.52 -11.72
C LEU A 226 2.72 -4.13 -12.17
N GLN A 227 1.88 -3.11 -12.08
CA GLN A 227 2.17 -1.76 -12.56
C GLN A 227 3.11 -0.98 -11.62
N ARG A 228 2.71 -0.78 -10.35
CA ARG A 228 3.46 0.08 -9.42
C ARG A 228 4.71 -0.58 -8.86
N PHE A 229 4.69 -1.89 -8.64
CA PHE A 229 5.77 -2.58 -7.94
C PHE A 229 6.68 -3.34 -8.89
N TYR A 230 6.12 -4.13 -9.82
CA TYR A 230 6.94 -4.94 -10.73
C TYR A 230 7.48 -4.17 -11.92
N LEU A 231 6.74 -3.22 -12.48
CA LEU A 231 7.28 -2.27 -13.46
C LEU A 231 7.88 -1.04 -12.80
N GLY A 232 7.65 -0.85 -11.51
CA GLY A 232 8.20 0.26 -10.73
C GLY A 232 7.69 1.62 -11.19
N GLU A 233 6.43 1.71 -11.65
CA GLU A 233 5.86 2.96 -12.14
C GLU A 233 5.83 4.05 -11.07
N ARG A 234 6.41 5.21 -11.40
CA ARG A 234 6.39 6.41 -10.53
C ARG A 234 6.29 7.68 -11.36
N VAL A 235 5.49 8.64 -10.92
CA VAL A 235 5.44 9.97 -11.54
C VAL A 235 6.18 10.96 -10.65
N ARG A 236 7.21 11.61 -11.19
CA ARG A 236 7.98 12.65 -10.49
C ARG A 236 8.31 13.77 -11.46
N ASP A 237 8.05 15.01 -11.07
CA ASP A 237 8.34 16.23 -11.85
C ASP A 237 7.78 16.18 -13.29
N GLY A 238 6.62 15.56 -13.46
CA GLY A 238 5.96 15.41 -14.75
C GLY A 238 6.58 14.36 -15.69
N VAL A 239 7.51 13.54 -15.19
CA VAL A 239 8.13 12.40 -15.89
C VAL A 239 7.55 11.09 -15.35
N LEU A 240 7.25 10.15 -16.24
CA LEU A 240 6.87 8.77 -15.90
C LEU A 240 8.13 7.91 -15.79
N TYR A 241 8.58 7.63 -14.58
CA TYR A 241 9.69 6.72 -14.33
C TYR A 241 9.21 5.28 -14.24
N LEU A 242 10.02 4.38 -14.77
CA LEU A 242 9.88 2.93 -14.67
C LEU A 242 11.13 2.38 -13.98
N SER A 243 10.95 1.35 -13.17
CA SER A 243 12.03 0.64 -12.48
C SER A 243 11.67 -0.85 -12.39
N PRO A 244 11.67 -1.54 -13.55
CA PRO A 244 11.17 -2.90 -13.64
C PRO A 244 12.03 -3.90 -12.86
N MET A 245 11.37 -4.90 -12.29
CA MET A 245 12.00 -6.00 -11.57
C MET A 245 12.12 -7.23 -12.46
N ALA A 246 13.22 -7.97 -12.35
CA ALA A 246 13.40 -9.25 -13.01
C ALA A 246 12.72 -10.36 -12.19
N ILE A 247 11.53 -10.76 -12.60
CA ILE A 247 10.70 -11.73 -11.87
C ILE A 247 10.79 -13.09 -12.54
N ASP A 248 11.26 -14.08 -11.77
CA ASP A 248 11.22 -15.48 -12.19
C ASP A 248 9.77 -15.93 -12.34
N GLY A 249 9.41 -16.38 -13.55
CA GLY A 249 8.03 -16.77 -13.88
C GLY A 249 7.25 -15.73 -14.71
N LEU A 250 7.78 -14.50 -14.88
CA LEU A 250 7.22 -13.50 -15.79
C LEU A 250 8.17 -13.24 -16.96
N ALA A 251 8.03 -14.04 -18.03
CA ALA A 251 8.87 -13.91 -19.23
C ALA A 251 8.72 -12.55 -19.94
N GLY A 252 7.53 -11.96 -19.84
CA GLY A 252 7.25 -10.63 -20.35
C GLY A 252 5.83 -10.19 -20.02
N SER A 253 5.58 -8.89 -20.16
CA SER A 253 4.27 -8.28 -19.99
C SER A 253 4.09 -7.13 -20.97
N SER A 254 2.85 -6.84 -21.33
CA SER A 254 2.52 -5.67 -22.14
C SER A 254 1.24 -5.05 -21.62
N LEU A 255 1.28 -3.76 -21.31
CA LEU A 255 0.13 -2.98 -20.87
C LEU A 255 0.07 -1.67 -21.62
N THR A 256 -1.11 -1.08 -21.62
CA THR A 256 -1.32 0.27 -22.13
C THR A 256 -1.89 1.13 -21.02
N LEU A 257 -1.23 2.25 -20.75
CA LEU A 257 -1.67 3.25 -19.78
C LEU A 257 -1.81 4.62 -20.44
N ARG A 258 -2.51 5.54 -19.77
CA ARG A 258 -2.67 6.91 -20.24
C ARG A 258 -1.91 7.86 -19.33
N PHE A 259 -0.94 8.58 -19.89
CA PHE A 259 -0.11 9.53 -19.15
C PHE A 259 -0.15 10.91 -19.82
N ARG A 260 -0.56 11.94 -19.06
CA ARG A 260 -0.72 13.33 -19.53
C ARG A 260 -1.51 13.47 -20.84
N GLY A 261 -2.51 12.62 -21.03
CA GLY A 261 -3.38 12.61 -22.20
C GLY A 261 -2.95 11.62 -23.29
N SER A 262 -1.68 11.22 -23.35
CA SER A 262 -1.10 10.31 -24.35
C SER A 262 -1.26 8.85 -23.94
N SER A 263 -1.58 7.96 -24.88
CA SER A 263 -1.58 6.51 -24.62
C SER A 263 -0.18 5.92 -24.82
N LEU A 264 0.35 5.26 -23.79
CA LEU A 264 1.65 4.62 -23.81
C LEU A 264 1.48 3.11 -23.73
N THR A 265 2.05 2.37 -24.68
CA THR A 265 2.20 0.91 -24.57
C THR A 265 3.59 0.60 -24.05
N ILE A 266 3.63 -0.06 -22.89
CA ILE A 266 4.85 -0.49 -22.21
C ILE A 266 4.93 -1.99 -22.38
N THR A 267 6.01 -2.46 -23.01
CA THR A 267 6.29 -3.88 -23.19
C THR A 267 7.59 -4.23 -22.50
N HIS A 268 7.51 -5.16 -21.56
CA HIS A 268 8.63 -5.72 -20.83
C HIS A 268 8.93 -7.13 -21.37
N SER A 269 10.16 -7.40 -21.76
CA SER A 269 10.64 -8.74 -22.14
C SER A 269 12.16 -8.78 -22.11
N GLU A 270 12.78 -9.89 -21.68
CA GLU A 270 14.23 -10.10 -21.79
C GLU A 270 15.09 -8.95 -21.19
N ARG A 271 14.67 -8.38 -20.05
CA ARG A 271 15.31 -7.19 -19.43
C ARG A 271 15.34 -5.95 -20.31
N ARG A 272 14.40 -5.85 -21.23
CA ARG A 272 14.16 -4.66 -22.06
C ARG A 272 12.77 -4.13 -21.80
N LEU A 273 12.68 -2.81 -21.71
CA LEU A 273 11.44 -2.07 -21.74
C LEU A 273 11.33 -1.34 -23.06
N ARG A 274 10.31 -1.65 -23.85
CA ARG A 274 9.91 -0.82 -24.98
C ARG A 274 8.72 0.04 -24.56
N VAL A 275 8.87 1.35 -24.66
CA VAL A 275 7.79 2.30 -24.40
C VAL A 275 7.43 3.01 -25.70
N ALA A 276 6.20 2.84 -26.16
CA ALA A 276 5.70 3.44 -27.39
C ALA A 276 4.53 4.36 -27.13
N ALA A 277 4.65 5.62 -27.56
CA ALA A 277 3.54 6.56 -27.59
C ALA A 277 2.67 6.27 -28.81
N ARG A 278 1.39 5.98 -28.58
CA ARG A 278 0.45 5.73 -29.67
C ARG A 278 0.16 7.03 -30.43
N GLU A 279 -0.22 6.88 -31.68
CA GLU A 279 -0.64 8.00 -32.53
C GLU A 279 -2.16 8.22 -32.33
N ASP A 280 -2.56 8.62 -31.12
CA ASP A 280 -3.95 8.89 -30.74
C ASP A 280 -4.24 10.38 -30.63
N GLY A 281 -4.20 11.07 -31.79
CA GLY A 281 -4.58 12.48 -31.91
C GLY A 281 -3.49 13.48 -31.47
N TYR A 282 -3.90 14.69 -31.11
CA TYR A 282 -3.01 15.81 -30.75
C TYR A 282 -2.48 15.73 -29.31
N ALA A 283 -2.02 14.56 -28.88
CA ALA A 283 -1.48 14.39 -27.54
C ALA A 283 -0.09 15.07 -27.42
N PRO A 284 0.24 15.72 -26.29
CA PRO A 284 1.54 16.35 -26.11
C PRO A 284 2.67 15.31 -26.02
N ALA A 285 3.90 15.74 -26.27
CA ALA A 285 5.06 14.93 -25.97
C ALA A 285 5.12 14.62 -24.47
N VAL A 286 5.56 13.43 -24.11
CA VAL A 286 5.67 12.96 -22.73
C VAL A 286 7.09 12.53 -22.42
N LYS A 287 7.48 12.67 -21.15
CA LYS A 287 8.81 12.25 -20.67
C LYS A 287 8.69 10.93 -19.94
N VAL A 288 9.52 9.97 -20.30
CA VAL A 288 9.61 8.64 -19.70
C VAL A 288 11.04 8.42 -19.24
N GLY A 289 11.24 7.89 -18.03
CA GLY A 289 12.56 7.67 -17.44
C GLY A 289 12.81 6.26 -16.96
N LEU A 290 14.09 5.86 -16.94
CA LEU A 290 14.60 4.63 -16.33
C LEU A 290 15.93 4.97 -15.65
N GLY A 291 16.00 4.80 -14.32
CA GLY A 291 17.11 5.34 -13.54
C GLY A 291 17.25 6.84 -13.72
N ASP A 292 18.44 7.31 -14.09
CA ASP A 292 18.72 8.73 -14.35
C ASP A 292 18.46 9.16 -15.81
N ALA A 293 18.17 8.22 -16.71
CA ALA A 293 17.91 8.51 -18.11
C ALA A 293 16.45 8.96 -18.31
N VAL A 294 16.25 10.02 -19.09
CA VAL A 294 14.91 10.54 -19.46
C VAL A 294 14.82 10.70 -20.97
N HIS A 295 13.77 10.15 -21.55
CA HIS A 295 13.44 10.20 -22.97
C HIS A 295 12.14 10.98 -23.18
N GLU A 296 12.15 11.92 -24.11
CA GLU A 296 10.93 12.57 -24.57
C GLU A 296 10.38 11.80 -25.77
N LEU A 297 9.08 11.48 -25.73
CA LEU A 297 8.37 10.74 -26.76
C LEU A 297 7.22 11.58 -27.30
N ARG A 298 7.23 11.84 -28.61
CA ARG A 298 6.09 12.39 -29.36
C ARG A 298 5.14 11.26 -29.78
N PRO A 299 3.87 11.58 -30.12
CA PRO A 299 2.96 10.58 -30.69
C PRO A 299 3.61 9.82 -31.86
N GLY A 300 3.51 8.48 -31.84
CA GLY A 300 4.12 7.59 -32.83
C GLY A 300 5.57 7.20 -32.55
N GLU A 301 6.26 7.88 -31.62
CA GLU A 301 7.64 7.54 -31.25
C GLU A 301 7.69 6.42 -30.20
N HIS A 302 8.86 5.77 -30.13
CA HIS A 302 9.14 4.79 -29.08
C HIS A 302 10.60 4.87 -28.64
N CYS A 303 10.85 4.44 -27.42
CA CYS A 303 12.20 4.17 -26.92
C CYS A 303 12.31 2.72 -26.43
N VAL A 304 13.54 2.22 -26.40
CA VAL A 304 13.90 0.94 -25.78
C VAL A 304 14.91 1.25 -24.69
N LEU A 305 14.65 0.74 -23.50
CA LEU A 305 15.43 0.96 -22.29
C LEU A 305 15.89 -0.42 -21.78
N GLU A 306 17.19 -0.59 -21.60
CA GLU A 306 17.78 -1.83 -21.07
C GLU A 306 18.14 -1.63 -19.59
N TYR A 307 17.99 -2.68 -18.76
CA TYR A 307 18.26 -2.63 -17.31
C TYR A 307 18.82 -3.93 -16.75
#